data_AF-A0A316Z5V8-F1
#
_entry.id   AF-A0A316Z5V8-F1
#
_cell.length_a   1.000
_cell.length_b   1.000
_cell.length_c   1.000
_cell.angle_alpha   90.00
_cell.angle_beta   90.00
_cell.angle_gamma   90.00
#
_symmetry.space_group_name_H-M   'P 1'
#
loop_
_entity.id
_entity.type
_entity.pdbx_description
1 polymer ?
#
loop_
_entity_poly.entity_id
_entity_poly.type
_entity_poly.pdbx_seq_one_letter_code
_entity_poly.pdbx_strand_id
1 'polypeptide(L)' 'MRMLAHSYPTPIVKPLWPFMAASVIVFFGVSAMQNAGVSTAEAKANPKNPYALKGGKAEHH' A
#
# COMPACT_ATOMS: atom_id res chain seq x y z
N MET A 1 -1.37 9.60 -40.94
CA MET A 1 -0.01 9.66 -40.36
C MET A 1 -0.09 9.20 -38.92
N ARG A 2 0.45 8.01 -38.58
CA ARG A 2 0.40 7.46 -37.21
C ARG A 2 1.56 8.09 -36.45
N MET A 3 1.28 9.04 -35.56
CA MET A 3 2.29 9.55 -34.63
C MET A 3 2.59 8.43 -33.63
N LEU A 4 3.49 7.53 -33.99
CA LEU A 4 4.10 6.62 -33.04
C LEU A 4 5.09 7.46 -32.23
N ALA A 5 4.74 7.77 -30.99
CA ALA A 5 5.67 8.40 -30.07
C ALA A 5 6.91 7.51 -29.95
N HIS A 6 8.08 8.05 -30.30
CA HIS A 6 9.35 7.34 -30.14
C HIS A 6 9.75 7.41 -28.65
N SER A 7 9.88 6.25 -28.00
CA SER A 7 10.32 6.18 -26.61
C SER A 7 11.84 6.36 -26.56
N TYR A 8 12.29 7.46 -25.96
CA TYR A 8 13.70 7.71 -25.70
C TYR A 8 14.11 7.14 -24.32
N PRO A 9 15.27 6.46 -24.21
CA PRO A 9 15.72 5.87 -22.96
C PRO A 9 16.25 6.95 -22.00
N THR A 10 15.36 7.62 -21.29
CA THR A 10 15.70 8.57 -20.24
C THR A 10 15.97 7.85 -18.92
N PRO A 11 17.02 8.24 -18.16
CA PRO A 11 17.33 7.61 -16.89
C PRO A 11 16.35 8.04 -15.80
N ILE A 12 15.18 7.40 -15.72
CA ILE A 12 14.10 7.72 -14.78
C ILE A 12 14.36 7.15 -13.38
N VAL A 13 14.89 5.93 -13.30
CA VAL A 13 15.07 5.22 -12.02
C VAL A 13 16.13 5.90 -11.13
N LYS A 14 17.23 6.36 -11.71
CA LYS A 14 18.38 6.89 -10.98
C LYS A 14 18.10 8.19 -10.17
N PRO A 15 17.29 9.14 -10.65
CA PRO A 15 16.83 10.25 -9.81
C PRO A 15 15.58 9.94 -8.98
N LEU A 16 14.70 9.04 -9.44
CA LEU A 16 13.39 8.83 -8.79
C LEU A 16 13.37 7.69 -7.75
N TRP A 17 14.42 6.88 -7.63
CA TRP A 17 14.46 5.79 -6.65
C TRP A 17 14.17 6.19 -5.19
N PRO A 18 14.57 7.37 -4.65
CA PRO A 18 14.22 7.71 -3.26
C PRO A 18 12.71 7.89 -3.08
N PHE A 19 11.99 8.38 -4.10
CA PHE A 19 10.53 8.51 -4.05
C PHE A 19 9.84 7.15 -4.13
N MET A 20 10.36 6.25 -4.97
CA MET A 20 9.86 4.88 -5.04
C MET A 20 10.07 4.15 -3.71
N ALA A 21 11.25 4.28 -3.11
CA ALA A 21 11.56 3.72 -1.80
C ALA A 21 10.66 4.29 -0.70
N ALA A 22 10.48 5.61 -0.66
CA ALA A 22 9.58 6.27 0.29
C ALA A 22 8.14 5.76 0.13
N SER A 23 7.67 5.56 -1.11
CA SER A 23 6.33 5.02 -1.38
C SER A 23 6.14 3.64 -0.79
N VAL A 24 7.15 2.77 -0.92
CA VAL A 24 7.15 1.42 -0.33
C VAL A 24 7.12 1.49 1.20
N ILE A 25 7.97 2.34 1.80
CA ILE A 25 8.03 2.53 3.25
C ILE A 25 6.68 3.01 3.80
N VAL A 26 6.09 4.04 3.19
CA VAL A 26 4.80 4.59 3.60
C VAL A 26 3.69 3.55 3.45
N PHE A 27 3.69 2.79 2.35
CA PHE A 27 2.70 1.73 2.14
C PHE A 27 2.72 0.69 3.27
N PHE A 28 3.91 0.20 3.65
CA PHE A 28 4.03 -0.75 4.75
C PHE A 28 3.68 -0.12 6.10
N GLY A 29 4.11 1.12 6.36
CA GLY A 29 3.78 1.84 7.59
C GLY A 29 2.27 2.02 7.75
N VAL A 30 1.59 2.49 6.70
CA VAL A 30 0.14 2.68 6.70
C VAL A 30 -0.60 1.35 6.82
N SER A 31 -0.14 0.29 6.15
CA SER A 31 -0.76 -1.04 6.25
C SER A 31 -0.70 -1.59 7.68
N ALA A 32 0.44 -1.43 8.37
CA ALA A 32 0.58 -1.82 9.78
C ALA A 32 -0.34 -1.00 10.70
N MET A 33 -0.41 0.33 10.51
CA MET A 33 -1.29 1.20 11.27
C MET A 33 -2.77 0.87 11.05
N GLN A 34 -3.15 0.54 9.82
CA GLN A 34 -4.51 0.10 9.49
C GLN A 34 -4.88 -1.19 10.23
N ASN A 35 -3.99 -2.20 10.24
CA ASN A 35 -4.21 -3.45 10.97
C ASN A 35 -4.42 -3.24 12.47
N ALA A 36 -3.68 -2.31 13.08
CA ALA A 36 -3.89 -1.93 14.48
C ALA A 36 -5.23 -1.20 14.69
N GLY A 37 -5.57 -0.24 13.83
CA GLY A 37 -6.80 0.55 13.93
C GLY A 37 -8.08 -0.27 13.75
N VAL A 38 -8.10 -1.22 12.81
CA VAL A 38 -9.26 -2.08 12.56
C VAL A 38 -9.46 -3.16 13.64
N SER A 39 -8.46 -3.38 14.49
CA SER A 39 -8.51 -4.31 15.62
C SER A 39 -9.09 -3.71 16.91
N THR A 40 -9.37 -2.40 16.91
CA THR A 40 -10.01 -1.70 18.03
C THR A 40 -11.46 -2.16 18.24
N ALA A 41 -11.96 -2.04 19.47
CA ALA A 41 -13.31 -2.51 19.84
C ALA A 41 -14.41 -1.83 19.00
N GLU A 42 -14.25 -0.55 18.69
CA GLU A 42 -15.18 0.24 17.88
C GLU A 42 -15.17 -0.20 16.41
N ALA A 43 -14.00 -0.48 15.85
CA ALA A 43 -13.88 -0.94 14.46
C ALA A 43 -14.37 -2.39 14.26
N LYS A 44 -14.28 -3.24 15.30
CA LYS A 44 -14.84 -4.60 15.28
C LYS A 44 -16.37 -4.63 15.29
N ALA A 45 -17.00 -3.64 15.92
CA ALA A 45 -18.46 -3.52 15.95
C ALA A 45 -19.05 -3.04 14.61
N ASN A 46 -18.22 -2.60 13.66
CA ASN A 46 -18.68 -2.13 12.36
C ASN A 46 -18.92 -3.32 11.40
N PRO A 47 -20.18 -3.56 10.94
CA PRO A 47 -20.52 -4.70 10.08
C PRO A 47 -19.89 -4.62 8.68
N LYS A 48 -19.31 -3.48 8.29
CA LYS A 48 -18.61 -3.30 7.02
C LYS A 48 -17.11 -3.59 7.12
N ASN A 49 -16.60 -3.96 8.29
CA ASN A 49 -15.18 -4.23 8.48
C ASN A 49 -14.78 -5.56 7.81
N PRO A 50 -14.03 -5.55 6.67
CA PRO A 50 -13.64 -6.77 5.99
C PRO A 50 -12.62 -7.61 6.80
N TYR A 51 -11.95 -7.00 7.79
CA TYR A 51 -11.00 -7.69 8.67
C TYR A 51 -11.71 -8.55 9.74
N ALA A 52 -12.94 -8.21 10.11
CA ALA A 52 -13.79 -9.06 10.96
C ALA A 52 -14.28 -10.31 10.21
N LEU A 53 -14.51 -10.19 8.89
CA LEU A 53 -15.00 -11.28 8.03
C LEU A 53 -13.90 -12.23 7.55
N LYS A 54 -12.66 -11.76 7.42
CA LYS A 54 -11.51 -12.59 6.99
C LYS A 54 -10.89 -13.44 8.11
N GLY A 55 -11.42 -13.40 9.33
CA GLY A 55 -11.06 -14.31 10.40
C GLY A 55 -9.56 -14.39 10.66
N GLY A 56 -8.98 -13.32 11.23
CA GLY A 56 -7.73 -13.41 12.01
C GLY A 56 -6.52 -14.10 11.36
N LYS A 57 -6.39 -14.10 10.03
CA LYS A 57 -5.19 -14.63 9.36
C LYS A 57 -4.26 -13.49 8.95
N ALA A 58 -3.37 -13.13 9.86
CA ALA A 58 -1.92 -13.31 9.70
C ALA A 58 -1.12 -12.54 10.79
N GLU A 59 -0.54 -13.33 11.71
CA GLU A 59 0.85 -13.21 12.22
C GLU A 59 1.19 -11.91 12.98
N HIS A 60 1.23 -11.88 14.33
CA HIS A 60 2.21 -12.54 15.22
C HIS A 60 3.64 -12.40 14.70
N HIS A 61 4.20 -11.19 14.80
CA HIS A 61 5.61 -10.86 15.10
C HIS A 61 5.63 -9.50 15.81
#